data_AF-A0A7J8WXH4-F1
#
_entry.id   AF-A0A7J8WXH4-F1
#
_cell.length_a   1.000
_cell.length_b   1.000
_cell.length_c   1.000
_cell.angle_alpha   90.00
_cell.angle_beta   90.00
_cell.angle_gamma   90.00
#
_symmetry.space_group_name_H-M   'P 1'
#
loop_
_entity.id
_entity.type
_entity.pdbx_description
1 polymer ?
#
loop_
_entity_poly.entity_id
_entity_poly.type
_entity_poly.pdbx_seq_one_letter_code
_entity_poly.pdbx_strand_id
1 'polypeptide(L)'
;VFDYFARLTCLIYYANLGQLPLSLLKTAQGHPMLVELKNGETYNGHLVNCDTWMNIHLREVICTSKDGDRFWRMPECYIRGNTIKYLRVPD
;
A
#
# COMPACT_ATOMS: atom_id res chain seq x y z
N VAL A 1 -1.15 23.97 -28.87
CA VAL A 1 -0.63 24.43 -27.55
C VAL A 1 -1.18 23.59 -26.40
N PHE A 2 -2.48 23.26 -26.35
CA PHE A 2 -3.04 22.35 -25.33
C PHE A 2 -2.58 20.88 -25.42
N ASP A 3 -2.36 20.35 -26.62
CA ASP A 3 -1.89 18.97 -26.83
C ASP A 3 -0.41 18.77 -26.41
N TYR A 4 0.39 19.83 -26.59
CA TYR A 4 1.79 19.84 -26.17
C TYR A 4 1.92 19.82 -24.65
N PHE A 5 1.00 20.46 -23.91
CA PHE A 5 0.99 20.47 -22.45
C PHE A 5 0.67 19.09 -21.87
N ALA A 6 -0.34 18.39 -22.42
CA ALA A 6 -0.68 17.03 -22.02
C ALA A 6 0.44 16.03 -22.32
N ARG A 7 1.10 16.15 -23.48
CA ARG A 7 2.30 15.36 -23.80
C ARG A 7 3.49 15.69 -22.90
N LEU A 8 3.67 16.95 -22.51
CA LEU A 8 4.75 17.34 -21.58
C LEU A 8 4.48 16.86 -20.15
N THR A 9 3.23 16.88 -19.68
CA THR A 9 2.85 16.28 -18.37
C THR A 9 3.08 14.78 -18.38
N CYS A 10 2.71 14.11 -19.48
CA CYS A 10 2.99 12.67 -19.67
C CYS A 10 4.49 12.39 -19.75
N LEU A 11 5.29 13.20 -20.46
CA LEU A 11 6.74 13.06 -20.53
C LEU A 11 7.44 13.37 -19.19
N ILE A 12 6.94 14.30 -18.37
CA ILE A 12 7.42 14.50 -16.98
C ILE A 12 7.05 13.30 -16.10
N TYR A 13 5.87 12.71 -16.31
CA TYR A 13 5.46 11.46 -15.65
C TYR A 13 6.37 10.29 -16.03
N TYR A 14 6.70 10.16 -17.32
CA TYR A 14 7.61 9.13 -17.83
C TYR A 14 9.10 9.44 -17.50
N ALA A 15 9.51 10.70 -17.34
CA ALA A 15 10.86 11.04 -16.84
C ALA A 15 11.03 10.75 -15.33
N ASN A 16 9.92 10.57 -14.60
CA ASN A 16 9.89 10.02 -13.23
C ASN A 16 9.66 8.49 -13.22
N LEU A 17 10.01 7.77 -14.29
CA LEU A 17 10.06 6.29 -14.37
C LEU A 17 11.11 5.63 -13.43
N GLY A 18 11.44 6.27 -12.33
CA GLY A 18 11.89 5.59 -11.12
C GLY A 18 10.80 5.78 -10.08
N GLN A 19 9.68 5.05 -10.16
CA GLN A 19 8.72 5.01 -9.06
C GLN A 19 9.45 4.49 -7.83
N LEU A 20 9.83 5.42 -6.95
CA LEU A 20 10.32 5.07 -5.63
C LEU A 20 9.18 4.30 -4.95
N PRO A 21 9.45 3.18 -4.25
CA PRO A 21 8.41 2.33 -3.67
C PRO A 21 7.35 3.09 -2.84
N LEU A 22 7.76 4.20 -2.21
CA LEU A 22 6.87 5.10 -1.46
C LEU A 22 5.92 5.92 -2.33
N SER A 23 6.29 6.32 -3.55
CA SER A 23 5.39 7.06 -4.44
C SER A 23 4.27 6.14 -4.95
N LEU A 24 4.60 4.90 -5.31
CA LEU A 24 3.62 3.89 -5.68
C LEU A 24 2.63 3.61 -4.53
N LEU A 25 3.15 3.45 -3.31
CA LEU A 25 2.30 3.21 -2.14
C LEU A 25 1.36 4.39 -1.84
N LYS A 26 1.84 5.62 -2.02
CA LYS A 26 1.00 6.82 -1.88
C LYS A 26 -0.10 6.88 -2.94
N THR A 27 0.17 6.46 -4.18
CA THR A 27 -0.86 6.39 -5.23
C THR A 27 -1.89 5.30 -4.99
N ALA A 28 -1.53 4.24 -4.23
CA ALA A 28 -2.42 3.15 -3.86
C ALA A 28 -3.37 3.48 -2.70
N GLN A 29 -3.39 4.71 -2.18
CA GLN A 29 -4.35 5.12 -1.15
C GLN A 29 -5.79 4.90 -1.63
N GLY A 30 -6.65 4.43 -0.73
CA GLY A 30 -8.03 4.04 -1.00
C GLY A 30 -8.22 2.63 -1.59
N HIS A 31 -7.15 1.98 -2.05
CA HIS A 31 -7.23 0.67 -2.69
C HIS A 31 -7.11 -0.47 -1.66
N PRO A 32 -7.73 -1.63 -1.92
CA PRO A 32 -7.52 -2.83 -1.11
C PRO A 32 -6.07 -3.29 -1.25
N MET A 33 -5.45 -3.76 -0.18
CA MET A 33 -4.10 -4.30 -0.22
C MET A 33 -3.91 -5.43 0.78
N LEU A 34 -2.95 -6.32 0.48
CA LEU A 34 -2.51 -7.36 1.40
C LEU A 34 -1.11 -7.03 1.92
N VAL A 35 -0.95 -7.17 3.23
CA VAL A 35 0.30 -6.89 3.95
C VAL A 35 0.73 -8.14 4.69
N GLU A 36 1.93 -8.65 4.40
CA GLU A 36 2.53 -9.73 5.18
C GLU A 36 3.57 -9.16 6.14
N LEU A 37 3.44 -9.50 7.42
CA LEU A 37 4.40 -9.12 8.45
C LEU A 37 5.54 -10.14 8.56
N LYS A 38 6.66 -9.72 9.15
CA LYS A 38 7.83 -10.58 9.39
C LYS A 38 7.53 -11.77 10.32
N ASN A 39 6.52 -11.66 11.18
CA ASN A 39 6.06 -12.76 12.03
C ASN A 39 5.22 -13.80 11.25
N GLY A 40 4.84 -13.52 9.99
CA GLY A 40 4.05 -14.38 9.12
C GLY A 40 2.53 -14.11 9.15
N GLU A 41 2.05 -13.19 9.99
CA GLU A 41 0.65 -12.75 9.94
C GLU A 41 0.37 -11.94 8.67
N THR A 42 -0.85 -12.04 8.15
CA THR A 42 -1.29 -11.27 6.99
C THR A 42 -2.48 -10.39 7.32
N TYR A 43 -2.46 -9.17 6.80
CA TYR A 43 -3.49 -8.16 6.99
C TYR A 43 -4.04 -7.76 5.63
N ASN A 44 -5.33 -7.97 5.42
CA ASN A 44 -6.02 -7.60 4.19
C ASN A 44 -7.02 -6.49 4.51
N GLY A 45 -6.89 -5.33 3.89
CA GLY A 45 -7.75 -4.18 4.14
C GLY A 45 -7.51 -3.05 3.16
N HIS A 46 -8.23 -1.94 3.31
CA HIS A 46 -8.10 -0.78 2.44
C HIS A 46 -7.06 0.20 3.01
N LEU A 47 -6.09 0.60 2.19
CA LEU A 47 -5.07 1.58 2.59
C LEU A 47 -5.72 2.95 2.79
N VAL A 48 -5.71 3.45 4.02
CA VAL A 48 -6.20 4.80 4.34
C VAL A 48 -5.06 5.80 4.20
N ASN A 49 -3.89 5.49 4.75
CA ASN A 49 -2.73 6.39 4.72
C ASN A 49 -1.41 5.62 4.86
N CYS A 50 -0.32 6.19 4.36
CA CYS A 50 1.04 5.69 4.55
C CYS A 50 2.01 6.87 4.75
N ASP A 51 2.94 6.73 5.69
CA ASP A 51 3.98 7.73 5.92
C ASP A 51 5.32 7.39 5.24
N THR A 52 6.34 8.24 5.43
CA THR A 52 7.68 8.06 4.85
C THR A 52 8.46 6.89 5.46
N TRP A 53 8.04 6.36 6.61
CA TRP A 53 8.63 5.18 7.25
C TRP A 53 7.88 3.89 6.92
N MET A 54 6.92 3.94 5.98
CA MET A 54 6.02 2.85 5.62
C MET A 54 5.13 2.39 6.78
N ASN A 55 4.88 3.24 7.78
CA ASN A 55 3.77 2.96 8.70
C ASN A 55 2.47 3.14 7.91
N ILE A 56 1.56 2.18 8.05
CA ILE A 56 0.32 2.15 7.28
C ILE A 56 -0.88 2.12 8.20
N HIS A 57 -1.92 2.81 7.77
CA HIS A 57 -3.25 2.78 8.35
C HIS A 57 -4.18 2.04 7.39
N LEU A 58 -4.79 0.96 7.86
CA LEU A 58 -5.76 0.16 7.10
C LEU A 58 -7.13 0.23 7.76
N ARG A 59 -8.19 0.17 6.94
CA ARG A 59 -9.58 0.02 7.40
C ARG A 59 -10.21 -1.27 6.87
N GLU A 60 -11.25 -1.73 7.57
CA GLU A 60 -12.02 -2.95 7.24
C GLU A 60 -11.10 -4.17 7.10
N VAL A 61 -10.29 -4.40 8.14
CA VAL A 61 -9.14 -5.30 8.08
C VAL A 61 -9.52 -6.71 8.50
N ILE A 62 -9.06 -7.67 7.72
CA ILE A 62 -9.04 -9.09 8.07
C ILE A 62 -7.59 -9.47 8.33
N CYS A 63 -7.28 -9.81 9.59
CA CYS A 63 -6.01 -10.40 9.96
C CYS A 63 -6.12 -11.92 9.93
N THR A 64 -5.11 -12.59 9.38
CA THR A 64 -4.98 -14.04 9.35
C THR A 64 -3.71 -14.44 10.09
N SER A 65 -3.81 -15.43 10.97
CA SER A 65 -2.67 -16.02 11.68
C SER A 65 -1.63 -16.57 10.69
N LYS A 66 -0.39 -16.67 11.15
CA LYS A 66 0.70 -17.31 10.38
C LYS A 66 0.32 -18.71 9.88
N ASP A 67 -0.41 -19.48 10.69
CA ASP A 67 -0.78 -20.86 10.38
C ASP A 67 -2.05 -20.94 9.49
N GLY A 68 -2.70 -19.80 9.21
CA GLY A 68 -3.89 -19.73 8.35
C GLY A 68 -5.18 -20.24 8.99
N ASP A 69 -5.15 -20.60 10.28
CA ASP A 69 -6.23 -21.23 11.01
C ASP A 69 -7.19 -20.25 11.71
N ARG A 70 -6.73 -19.00 11.94
CA ARG A 70 -7.48 -18.00 12.71
C ARG A 70 -7.59 -16.71 11.92
N PHE A 71 -8.78 -16.12 11.99
CA PHE A 71 -9.13 -14.88 11.31
C PHE A 71 -9.75 -13.90 12.30
N TRP A 72 -9.30 -12.65 12.25
CA TRP A 72 -9.84 -11.56 13.05
C TRP A 72 -10.30 -10.43 12.14
N ARG A 73 -11.50 -9.91 12.41
CA ARG A 73 -12.03 -8.71 11.76
C ARG A 73 -11.85 -7.52 12.68
N MET A 74 -11.27 -6.46 12.14
CA MET A 74 -11.03 -5.21 12.87
C MET A 74 -11.47 -4.04 12.00
N PRO A 75 -12.13 -3.01 12.58
CA PRO A 75 -12.54 -1.84 11.81
C PRO A 75 -11.35 -1.05 11.27
N GLU A 76 -10.28 -0.92 12.06
CA GLU A 76 -9.05 -0.21 11.70
C GLU A 76 -7.83 -0.93 12.27
N CYS A 77 -6.67 -0.77 11.61
CA CYS A 77 -5.40 -1.32 12.05
C CYS A 77 -4.24 -0.37 11.68
N TYR A 78 -3.34 -0.15 12.63
CA TYR A 78 -2.09 0.57 12.40
C TYR A 78 -0.92 -0.40 12.45
N ILE A 79 -0.16 -0.46 11.36
CA ILE A 79 0.99 -1.35 11.22
C ILE A 79 2.26 -0.52 11.09
N ARG A 80 3.29 -0.90 11.87
CA ARG A 80 4.59 -0.24 11.84
C ARG A 80 5.40 -0.72 10.64
N GLY A 81 5.95 0.20 9.84
CA GLY A 81 6.63 -0.15 8.59
C GLY A 81 7.82 -1.10 8.74
N ASN A 82 8.53 -1.04 9.85
CA ASN A 82 9.66 -1.93 10.13
C ASN A 82 9.27 -3.41 10.35
N THR A 83 7.99 -3.69 10.64
CA THR A 83 7.45 -5.05 10.82
C THR A 83 6.98 -5.68 9.51
N ILE A 84 6.84 -4.89 8.45
CA ILE A 84 6.36 -5.33 7.14
C ILE A 84 7.46 -6.14 6.44
N LYS A 85 7.06 -7.26 5.83
CA LYS A 85 7.89 -8.08 4.96
C LYS A 85 7.68 -7.70 3.50
N TYR A 86 6.43 -7.69 3.04
CA TYR A 86 6.06 -7.17 1.72
C TYR A 86 4.59 -6.71 1.69
N LEU A 87 4.27 -5.94 0.65
CA LEU A 87 2.95 -5.43 0.34
C LEU A 87 2.53 -5.94 -1.04
N ARG A 88 1.27 -6.35 -1.19
CA ARG A 88 0.66 -6.65 -2.48
C ARG A 88 -0.37 -5.57 -2.79
N VAL A 89 -0.04 -4.73 -3.76
CA VAL A 89 -0.91 -3.68 -4.30
C VAL A 89 -1.71 -4.27 -5.48
N PRO A 90 -2.98 -3.90 -5.68
CA PRO A 90 -3.75 -4.28 -6.85
C PRO A 90 -3.15 -3.69 -8.13
N ASP A 91 -3.38 -4.36 -9.26
CA ASP A 91 -2.90 -3.94 -10.59
C ASP A 91 -3.47 -2.59 -11.03
#